data_AF-A0A943GXS6-F1
#
_entry.id   AF-A0A943GXS6-F1
#
_cell.length_a   1.000
_cell.length_b   1.000
_cell.length_c   1.000
_cell.angle_alpha   90.00
_cell.angle_beta   90.00
_cell.angle_gamma   90.00
#
_symmetry.space_group_name_H-M   'P 1'
#
loop_
_entity.id
_entity.type
_entity.pdbx_description
1 polymer ?
#
loop_
_entity_poly.entity_id
_entity_poly.type
_entity_poly.pdbx_seq_one_letter_code
_entity_poly.pdbx_strand_id
1 'polypeptide(L)'
;MKYKSVNELDKFMFQDAEVKKMEFNPELMTMVLLGAAARHNNPSNDTLVDRYLDDTEIRLKSPKITRFLLEGAKYYDANNVFLREVPDQDIPKDQFKETFQKMQEDGKVFVITPKDAKNGGEYCCEIAVDVDEDTYWVEVEFEKAVVEWEHFLNKVPA
;
A
#
# COMPACT_ATOMS: atom_id res chain seq x y z
N MET A 1 16.34 18.76 3.86
CA MET A 1 15.31 18.93 2.81
C MET A 1 14.69 17.57 2.65
N LYS A 2 13.37 17.47 2.81
CA LYS A 2 12.66 16.21 2.60
C LYS A 2 12.79 15.79 1.14
N TYR A 3 13.15 14.53 0.90
CA TYR A 3 13.09 13.96 -0.45
C TYR A 3 11.63 13.80 -0.87
N LYS A 4 11.39 13.81 -2.17
CA LYS A 4 10.03 13.79 -2.70
C LYS A 4 9.98 13.13 -4.07
N SER A 5 8.99 12.28 -4.25
CA SER A 5 8.60 11.70 -5.53
C SER A 5 7.10 11.93 -5.77
N VAL A 6 6.71 12.10 -7.03
CA VAL A 6 5.35 12.48 -7.42
C VAL A 6 4.86 11.56 -8.53
N ASN A 7 3.74 10.87 -8.30
CA ASN A 7 3.11 9.96 -9.27
C ASN A 7 4.01 8.80 -9.75
N GLU A 8 4.95 8.35 -8.91
CA GLU A 8 5.93 7.29 -9.23
C GLU A 8 5.89 6.18 -8.17
N LEU A 9 4.70 5.75 -7.78
CA LEU A 9 4.52 4.70 -6.76
C LEU A 9 5.22 3.38 -7.15
N ASP A 10 5.40 3.10 -8.45
CA ASP A 10 6.13 1.94 -8.98
C ASP A 10 7.65 2.00 -8.74
N LYS A 11 8.20 3.15 -8.35
CA LYS A 11 9.63 3.35 -8.05
C LYS A 11 9.98 3.05 -6.59
N PHE A 12 9.06 2.42 -5.87
CA PHE A 12 9.24 2.03 -4.48
C PHE A 12 9.03 0.52 -4.31
N MET A 13 9.54 0.01 -3.20
CA MET A 13 9.29 -1.33 -2.68
C MET A 13 8.66 -1.18 -1.31
N PHE A 14 7.63 -1.98 -1.06
CA PHE A 14 6.86 -1.93 0.17
C PHE A 14 6.81 -3.27 0.88
N GLN A 15 7.60 -4.27 0.48
CA GLN A 15 7.56 -5.60 1.09
C GLN A 15 7.71 -5.51 2.62
N ASP A 16 6.67 -5.95 3.33
CA ASP A 16 6.55 -5.93 4.78
C ASP A 16 6.68 -4.53 5.43
N ALA A 17 6.30 -3.47 4.70
CA ALA A 17 6.36 -2.11 5.22
C ALA A 17 5.26 -1.88 6.26
N GLU A 18 5.65 -1.68 7.52
CA GLU A 18 4.75 -1.51 8.65
C GLU A 18 3.93 -0.21 8.53
N VAL A 19 2.62 -0.32 8.68
CA VAL A 19 1.71 0.83 8.70
C VAL A 19 1.77 1.50 10.08
N LYS A 20 2.41 2.67 10.15
CA LYS A 20 2.40 3.51 11.36
C LYS A 20 1.18 4.40 11.45
N LYS A 21 0.61 4.76 10.29
CA LYS A 21 -0.55 5.63 10.18
C LYS A 21 -1.29 5.36 8.88
N MET A 22 -2.61 5.37 8.91
CA MET A 22 -3.48 5.26 7.73
C MET A 22 -4.78 6.03 7.98
N GLU A 23 -4.91 7.19 7.35
CA GLU A 23 -6.07 8.06 7.45
C GLU A 23 -6.67 8.31 6.07
N PHE A 24 -8.00 8.35 6.02
CA PHE A 24 -8.75 8.59 4.79
C PHE A 24 -9.86 9.60 5.04
N ASN A 25 -9.94 10.61 4.17
CA ASN A 25 -11.08 11.49 4.02
C ASN A 25 -11.21 11.90 2.53
N PRO A 26 -12.31 12.59 2.14
CA PRO A 26 -12.53 12.94 0.73
C PRO A 26 -11.45 13.83 0.08
N GLU A 27 -10.66 14.57 0.87
CA GLU A 27 -9.61 15.47 0.35
C GLU A 27 -8.24 14.79 0.28
N LEU A 28 -7.97 13.86 1.21
CA LEU A 28 -6.65 13.28 1.39
C LEU A 28 -6.71 11.89 2.02
N MET A 29 -5.91 10.99 1.45
CA MET A 29 -5.52 9.74 2.08
C MET A 29 -4.04 9.85 2.42
N THR A 30 -3.69 9.53 3.67
CA THR A 30 -2.32 9.59 4.17
C THR A 30 -1.93 8.24 4.75
N MET A 31 -0.79 7.71 4.32
CA MET A 31 -0.15 6.55 4.92
C MET A 31 1.25 6.94 5.39
N VAL A 32 1.64 6.50 6.58
CA VAL A 32 3.05 6.56 7.03
C VAL A 32 3.52 5.13 7.20
N LEU A 33 4.55 4.77 6.43
CA LEU A 33 5.08 3.42 6.37
C LEU A 33 6.52 3.40 6.87
N LEU A 34 6.86 2.37 7.66
CA LEU A 34 8.23 2.07 8.05
C LEU A 34 8.73 0.86 7.25
N GLY A 35 9.94 0.93 6.70
CA GLY A 35 10.54 -0.19 5.94
C GLY A 35 10.31 -0.13 4.43
N ALA A 36 9.67 0.93 3.92
CA ALA A 36 9.66 1.18 2.48
C ALA A 36 11.08 1.42 1.94
N ALA A 37 11.30 1.11 0.67
CA ALA A 37 12.56 1.35 -0.02
C ALA A 37 12.32 2.07 -1.35
N ALA A 38 13.22 2.97 -1.72
CA ALA A 38 13.27 3.51 -3.08
C ALA A 38 14.13 2.59 -3.95
N ARG A 39 13.63 2.27 -5.14
CA ARG A 39 14.39 1.50 -6.12
C ARG A 39 15.56 2.31 -6.68
N HIS A 40 16.57 1.65 -7.22
CA HIS A 40 17.71 2.28 -7.90
C HIS A 40 17.31 3.18 -9.08
N ASN A 41 16.12 2.96 -9.66
CA ASN A 41 15.58 3.76 -10.75
C ASN A 41 14.58 4.85 -10.28
N ASN A 42 14.47 5.07 -8.97
CA ASN A 42 13.74 6.22 -8.43
C ASN A 42 14.55 7.50 -8.71
N PRO A 43 13.97 8.57 -9.28
CA PRO A 43 14.72 9.78 -9.63
C PRO A 43 15.36 10.51 -8.45
N SER A 44 14.85 10.29 -7.23
CA SER A 44 15.42 10.85 -6.01
C SER A 44 16.52 9.97 -5.40
N ASN A 45 16.69 8.72 -5.87
CA ASN A 45 17.76 7.82 -5.45
C ASN A 45 18.93 7.95 -6.45
N ASP A 46 20.02 8.57 -6.00
CA ASP A 46 21.24 8.78 -6.79
C ASP A 46 22.17 7.56 -6.80
N THR A 47 21.78 6.46 -6.15
CA THR A 47 22.58 5.25 -6.04
C THR A 47 22.11 4.15 -6.99
N LEU A 48 23.05 3.30 -7.44
CA LEU A 48 22.79 2.16 -8.33
C LEU A 48 22.20 0.94 -7.61
N VAL A 49 21.65 1.12 -6.41
CA VAL A 49 21.09 0.07 -5.57
C VAL A 49 19.79 0.54 -4.92
N ASP A 50 18.94 -0.40 -4.55
CA ASP A 50 17.72 -0.11 -3.80
C ASP A 50 18.10 0.29 -2.36
N ARG A 51 17.44 1.31 -1.81
CA ARG A 51 17.76 1.90 -0.51
C ARG A 51 16.53 1.97 0.37
N TYR A 52 16.62 1.44 1.58
CA TYR A 52 15.59 1.67 2.59
C TYR A 52 15.45 3.15 2.89
N LEU A 53 14.24 3.55 3.25
CA LEU A 53 13.88 4.89 3.67
C LEU A 53 13.59 4.87 5.16
N ASP A 54 13.70 6.02 5.81
CA ASP A 54 13.04 6.22 7.11
C ASP A 54 11.51 6.28 6.94
N ASP A 55 10.81 6.83 7.92
CA ASP A 55 9.35 6.96 7.86
C ASP A 55 8.91 7.63 6.56
N THR A 56 8.22 6.85 5.73
CA THR A 56 7.81 7.25 4.39
C THR A 56 6.35 7.64 4.41
N GLU A 57 6.08 8.91 4.13
CA GLU A 57 4.73 9.46 4.06
C GLU A 57 4.23 9.44 2.62
N ILE A 58 3.12 8.74 2.38
CA ILE A 58 2.41 8.68 1.11
C ILE A 58 1.11 9.46 1.25
N ARG A 59 0.89 10.42 0.34
CA ARG A 59 -0.34 11.20 0.28
C ARG A 59 -1.00 11.08 -1.09
N LEU A 60 -2.25 10.63 -1.10
CA LEU A 60 -3.10 10.59 -2.29
C LEU A 60 -4.12 11.73 -2.20
N LYS A 61 -4.10 12.63 -3.18
CA LYS A 61 -5.00 13.80 -3.24
C LYS A 61 -6.34 13.46 -3.86
N SER A 62 -7.40 13.97 -3.25
CA SER A 62 -8.79 13.76 -3.67
C SER A 62 -9.10 12.27 -3.87
N PRO A 63 -8.78 11.40 -2.88
CA PRO A 63 -8.85 9.96 -3.05
C PRO A 63 -10.30 9.47 -3.14
N LYS A 64 -10.52 8.47 -3.97
CA LYS A 64 -11.78 7.74 -4.08
C LYS A 64 -11.49 6.25 -4.05
N ILE A 65 -11.89 5.60 -2.95
CA ILE A 65 -11.83 4.15 -2.85
C ILE A 65 -12.89 3.56 -3.79
N THR A 66 -12.44 2.82 -4.80
CA THR A 66 -13.28 2.16 -5.81
C THR A 66 -13.58 0.70 -5.44
N ARG A 67 -12.67 0.05 -4.72
CA ARG A 67 -12.82 -1.31 -4.19
C ARG A 67 -12.09 -1.42 -2.86
N PHE A 68 -12.69 -2.11 -1.89
CA PHE A 68 -12.04 -2.47 -0.64
C PHE A 68 -12.58 -3.85 -0.24
N LEU A 69 -11.72 -4.85 -0.17
CA LEU A 69 -12.11 -6.20 0.21
C LEU A 69 -11.11 -6.87 1.15
N LEU A 70 -11.62 -7.85 1.88
CA LEU A 70 -10.86 -8.92 2.50
C LEU A 70 -10.69 -10.06 1.50
N GLU A 71 -9.46 -10.49 1.26
CA GLU A 71 -9.12 -11.58 0.35
C GLU A 71 -9.69 -12.91 0.86
N GLY A 72 -10.29 -13.67 -0.06
CA GLY A 72 -10.73 -15.03 0.22
C GLY A 72 -9.57 -16.03 0.30
N ALA A 73 -9.87 -17.26 0.71
CA ALA A 73 -8.86 -18.31 0.84
C ALA A 73 -9.37 -19.67 0.35
N LYS A 74 -8.48 -20.45 -0.26
CA LYS A 74 -8.72 -21.86 -0.61
C LYS A 74 -7.96 -22.77 0.35
N TYR A 75 -8.67 -23.71 0.94
CA TYR A 75 -8.12 -24.65 1.91
C TYR A 75 -7.96 -26.02 1.28
N TYR A 76 -6.77 -26.60 1.48
CA TYR A 76 -6.41 -27.94 1.03
C TYR A 76 -5.97 -28.77 2.24
N ASP A 77 -6.17 -30.08 2.19
CA ASP A 77 -5.60 -30.99 3.18
C ASP A 77 -4.11 -31.24 2.93
N ALA A 78 -3.47 -32.02 3.81
CA ALA A 78 -2.05 -32.36 3.71
C ALA A 78 -1.68 -33.18 2.44
N ASN A 79 -2.66 -33.70 1.72
CA ASN A 79 -2.48 -34.42 0.46
C ASN A 79 -2.81 -33.54 -0.76
N ASN A 80 -2.95 -32.22 -0.58
CA ASN A 80 -3.39 -31.25 -1.59
C ASN A 80 -4.81 -31.50 -2.13
N VAL A 81 -5.68 -32.17 -1.37
CA VAL A 81 -7.09 -32.33 -1.74
C VAL A 81 -7.86 -31.09 -1.30
N PHE A 82 -8.61 -30.50 -2.22
CA PHE A 82 -9.46 -29.33 -1.93
C PHE A 82 -10.51 -29.64 -0.87
N LEU A 83 -10.62 -28.76 0.12
CA LEU A 83 -11.60 -28.86 1.20
C LEU A 83 -12.74 -27.86 1.03
N ARG A 84 -12.41 -26.56 0.96
CA ARG A 84 -13.37 -25.47 0.86
C ARG A 84 -12.72 -24.18 0.34
N GLU A 85 -13.56 -23.27 -0.12
CA GLU A 85 -13.20 -21.92 -0.54
C GLU A 85 -13.99 -20.91 0.28
N VAL A 86 -13.32 -19.85 0.73
CA VAL A 86 -13.91 -18.64 1.27
C VAL A 86 -13.76 -17.59 0.17
N PRO A 87 -14.85 -17.00 -0.35
CA PRO A 87 -14.76 -15.96 -1.36
C PRO A 87 -14.28 -14.63 -0.76
N ASP A 88 -13.79 -13.73 -1.62
CA ASP A 88 -13.53 -12.34 -1.26
C ASP A 88 -14.77 -11.68 -0.65
N GLN A 89 -14.55 -10.82 0.34
CA GLN A 89 -15.62 -10.09 1.02
C GLN A 89 -15.38 -8.58 0.89
N ASP A 90 -16.30 -7.88 0.24
CA ASP A 90 -16.25 -6.42 0.18
C ASP A 90 -16.42 -5.82 1.59
N ILE A 91 -15.57 -4.84 1.90
CA ILE A 91 -15.67 -4.05 3.13
C ILE A 91 -16.73 -2.95 2.90
N PRO A 92 -17.78 -2.87 3.72
CA PRO A 92 -18.74 -1.79 3.65
C PRO A 92 -18.11 -0.43 3.98
N LYS A 93 -18.57 0.65 3.34
CA LYS A 93 -18.00 2.00 3.52
C LYS A 93 -18.06 2.50 4.97
N ASP A 94 -19.07 2.11 5.72
CA ASP A 94 -19.23 2.41 7.14
C ASP A 94 -18.19 1.70 8.03
N GLN A 95 -17.55 0.63 7.52
CA GLN A 95 -16.50 -0.12 8.21
C GLN A 95 -15.08 0.34 7.83
N PHE A 96 -14.90 1.15 6.79
CA PHE A 96 -13.57 1.60 6.33
C PHE A 96 -12.71 2.16 7.47
N LYS A 97 -13.30 2.99 8.34
CA LYS A 97 -12.57 3.59 9.46
C LYS A 97 -12.05 2.53 10.43
N GLU A 98 -12.86 1.54 10.78
CA GLU A 98 -12.46 0.45 11.67
C GLU A 98 -11.38 -0.42 11.00
N THR A 99 -11.53 -0.73 9.72
CA THR A 99 -10.53 -1.52 8.98
C THR A 99 -9.18 -0.79 8.89
N PHE A 100 -9.17 0.53 8.62
CA PHE A 100 -7.93 1.31 8.67
C PHE A 100 -7.33 1.42 10.07
N GLN A 101 -8.15 1.35 11.13
CA GLN A 101 -7.64 1.28 12.51
C GLN A 101 -6.92 -0.05 12.74
N LYS A 102 -7.51 -1.18 12.34
CA LYS A 102 -6.87 -2.51 12.41
C LYS A 102 -5.54 -2.54 11.66
N MET A 103 -5.51 -1.98 10.45
CA MET A 103 -4.27 -1.86 9.66
C MET A 103 -3.20 -1.02 10.36
N GLN A 104 -3.55 -0.07 11.23
CA GLN A 104 -2.55 0.73 11.97
C GLN A 104 -2.00 0.01 13.21
N GLU A 105 -2.69 -1.04 13.69
CA GLU A 105 -2.27 -1.80 14.86
C GLU A 105 -1.18 -2.82 14.51
N ASP A 106 -1.34 -3.54 13.39
CA ASP A 106 -0.36 -4.55 12.94
C ASP A 106 -0.25 -4.71 11.42
N GLY A 107 -0.77 -3.75 10.65
CA GLY A 107 -0.79 -3.85 9.20
C GLY A 107 0.60 -3.72 8.57
N LYS A 108 0.84 -4.54 7.55
CA LYS A 108 2.02 -4.45 6.69
C LYS A 108 1.57 -4.29 5.26
N VAL A 109 1.96 -3.20 4.62
CA VAL A 109 1.81 -3.09 3.17
C VAL A 109 2.75 -4.13 2.56
N PHE A 110 2.29 -4.84 1.53
CA PHE A 110 3.14 -5.74 0.76
C PHE A 110 3.48 -5.11 -0.60
N VAL A 111 2.48 -4.55 -1.25
CA VAL A 111 2.62 -3.91 -2.56
C VAL A 111 1.67 -2.74 -2.73
N ILE A 112 2.14 -1.72 -3.45
CA ILE A 112 1.30 -0.66 -4.02
C ILE A 112 1.54 -0.68 -5.53
N THR A 113 0.55 -1.16 -6.27
CA THR A 113 0.64 -1.36 -7.72
C THR A 113 -0.17 -0.30 -8.44
N PRO A 114 0.44 0.56 -9.28
CA PRO A 114 -0.32 1.45 -10.14
C PRO A 114 -1.24 0.67 -11.10
N LYS A 115 -2.44 1.19 -11.32
CA LYS A 115 -3.43 0.66 -12.25
C LYS A 115 -3.97 1.77 -13.14
N ASP A 116 -4.59 1.38 -14.24
CA ASP A 116 -5.38 2.32 -15.04
C ASP A 116 -6.63 2.73 -14.25
N ALA A 117 -6.88 4.03 -14.15
CA ALA A 117 -8.12 4.55 -13.58
C ALA A 117 -9.31 4.19 -14.49
N LYS A 118 -10.39 3.68 -13.90
CA LYS A 118 -11.56 3.16 -14.63
C LYS A 118 -12.84 3.94 -14.34
N ASN A 119 -12.83 4.77 -13.30
CA ASN A 119 -14.00 5.47 -12.76
C ASN A 119 -13.84 7.00 -12.83
N GLY A 120 -13.03 7.47 -13.77
CA GLY A 120 -12.84 8.88 -14.10
C GLY A 120 -11.71 9.59 -13.33
N GLY A 121 -10.97 8.88 -12.47
CA GLY A 121 -9.75 9.40 -11.86
C GLY A 121 -8.59 9.60 -12.86
N GLU A 122 -7.58 10.39 -12.47
CA GLU A 122 -6.37 10.62 -13.26
C GLU A 122 -5.34 9.49 -13.05
N TYR A 123 -5.23 9.01 -11.81
CA TYR A 123 -4.37 7.91 -11.41
C TYR A 123 -5.15 6.90 -10.58
N CYS A 124 -4.68 5.65 -10.57
CA CYS A 124 -5.21 4.60 -9.70
C CYS A 124 -4.06 3.75 -9.15
N CYS A 125 -4.23 3.24 -7.95
CA CYS A 125 -3.39 2.17 -7.43
C CYS A 125 -4.23 1.14 -6.67
N GLU A 126 -3.66 -0.05 -6.53
CA GLU A 126 -4.13 -1.09 -5.65
C GLU A 126 -3.07 -1.33 -4.56
N ILE A 127 -3.52 -1.37 -3.31
CA ILE A 127 -2.70 -1.53 -2.11
C ILE A 127 -3.08 -2.86 -1.47
N ALA A 128 -2.10 -3.73 -1.25
CA ALA A 128 -2.26 -4.94 -0.44
C ALA A 128 -1.72 -4.68 0.97
N VAL A 129 -2.53 -4.94 1.99
CA VAL A 129 -2.16 -4.81 3.39
C VAL A 129 -2.46 -6.11 4.11
N ASP A 130 -1.44 -6.77 4.64
CA ASP A 130 -1.57 -7.94 5.49
C ASP A 130 -1.79 -7.49 6.94
N VAL A 131 -2.75 -8.11 7.61
CA VAL A 131 -3.05 -7.91 9.05
C VAL A 131 -3.27 -9.29 9.65
N ASP A 132 -2.40 -9.72 10.56
CA ASP A 132 -2.38 -11.10 11.07
C ASP A 132 -2.31 -12.16 9.95
N GLU A 133 -3.37 -12.96 9.77
CA GLU A 133 -3.52 -13.99 8.71
C GLU A 133 -4.39 -13.51 7.53
N ASP A 134 -4.93 -12.29 7.61
CA ASP A 134 -5.85 -11.72 6.62
C ASP A 134 -5.12 -10.75 5.68
N THR A 135 -5.46 -10.79 4.39
CA THR A 135 -4.97 -9.82 3.39
C THR A 135 -6.11 -8.93 2.92
N TYR A 136 -5.91 -7.62 3.01
CA TYR A 136 -6.86 -6.62 2.54
C TYR A 136 -6.36 -5.96 1.26
N TRP A 137 -7.27 -5.78 0.30
CA TRP A 137 -7.00 -5.09 -0.95
C TRP A 137 -7.81 -3.79 -1.02
N VAL A 138 -7.12 -2.67 -1.25
CA VAL A 138 -7.73 -1.35 -1.41
C VAL A 138 -7.35 -0.77 -2.77
N GLU A 139 -8.35 -0.52 -3.62
CA GLU A 139 -8.19 0.19 -4.87
C GLU A 139 -8.61 1.65 -4.69
N VAL A 140 -7.71 2.57 -5.05
CA VAL A 140 -7.90 4.01 -4.85
C VAL A 140 -7.59 4.76 -6.13
N GLU A 141 -8.57 5.51 -6.63
CA GLU A 141 -8.37 6.54 -7.63
C GLU A 141 -8.02 7.88 -6.97
N PHE A 142 -7.13 8.66 -7.57
CA PHE A 142 -6.65 9.92 -7.02
C PHE A 142 -6.15 10.88 -8.11
N GLU A 143 -6.00 12.15 -7.77
CA GLU A 143 -5.47 13.19 -8.68
C GLU A 143 -3.94 13.23 -8.64
N LYS A 144 -3.34 12.95 -7.48
CA LYS A 144 -1.90 13.03 -7.29
C LYS A 144 -1.42 12.17 -6.13
N ALA A 145 -0.36 11.41 -6.36
CA ALA A 145 0.42 10.75 -5.32
C ALA A 145 1.68 11.56 -5.01
N VAL A 146 1.95 11.79 -3.73
CA VAL A 146 3.19 12.40 -3.24
C VAL A 146 3.79 11.47 -2.19
N VAL A 147 5.01 11.01 -2.43
CA VAL A 147 5.79 10.19 -1.49
C VAL A 147 6.95 11.03 -0.97
N GLU A 148 7.12 11.10 0.35
CA GLU A 148 8.16 11.91 0.99
C GLU A 148 8.83 11.16 2.16
N TRP A 149 10.13 11.35 2.31
CA TRP A 149 10.98 10.77 3.37
C TRP A 149 12.13 11.73 3.66
N GLU A 150 12.81 11.58 4.80
CA GLU A 150 13.90 12.50 5.18
C GLU A 150 15.28 11.92 4.85
N HIS A 151 15.48 10.60 5.01
CA HIS A 151 16.79 9.98 4.85
C HIS A 151 16.74 8.66 4.09
N PHE A 152 17.79 8.43 3.28
CA PHE A 152 18.12 7.09 2.80
C PHE A 152 18.90 6.34 3.87
N LEU A 153 18.45 5.13 4.19
CA LEU A 153 19.08 4.21 5.12
C LEU A 153 20.01 3.24 4.37
N ASN A 154 20.22 2.04 4.90
CA ASN A 154 21.07 1.03 4.30
C ASN A 154 20.52 0.54 2.95
N LYS A 155 21.40 -0.10 2.16
CA LYS A 155 20.97 -0.81 0.96
C LYS A 155 20.05 -1.98 1.32
N VAL A 156 19.09 -2.26 0.46
CA VAL A 156 18.30 -3.49 0.53
C VAL A 156 19.22 -4.67 0.21
N PRO A 157 19.23 -5.76 1.01
CA PRO A 157 19.94 -6.99 0.66
C PRO A 157 19.46 -7.53 -0.69
N ALA A 158 20.39 -8.10 -1.48
CA ALA A 158 20.11 -8.73 -2.76
C ALA A 158 19.59 -10.16 -2.60
#